data_AF-A0A9P7Z7F4-F1
#
_entry.id   AF-A0A9P7Z7F4-F1
#
_cell.length_a   1.000
_cell.length_b   1.000
_cell.length_c   1.000
_cell.angle_alpha   90.00
_cell.angle_beta   90.00
_cell.angle_gamma   90.00
#
_symmetry.space_group_name_H-M   'P 1'
#
loop_
_entity.id
_entity.type
_entity.pdbx_description
1 polymer ?
#
loop_
_entity_poly.entity_id
_entity_poly.type
_entity_poly.pdbx_seq_one_letter_code
_entity_poly.pdbx_strand_id
1 'polypeptide(L)'
;MFIETSYKAILAEDAKLPLETVDKSSAQQTVSVLTKAVDALNFDELVVTTPLGWLKCNKQLFDPPLPSRLEARIAGISRGHLENVYITFPEVFWATLPSGTDESELKPSDRLALSEDTFAGYTSWLSPSYSVTTKLTNIPKKSGTSPLYRQLISTPAHHKPTLLFSTYGSCSVYLTSLVHHKSDEKYYELLGSFFKSYYSLLSNYSTSDPICTPKAILSTEGQRDELSGCRSYCSIQTGTKEADKDIEAVRNGVQERRLWFAGEHISPKKELGTAIGAYLNQEAVAQRI
;
A
#
# COMPACT_ATOMS: atom_id res chain seq x y z
N MET A 1 -22.07 4.59 -12.21
CA MET A 1 -22.17 5.85 -11.46
C MET A 1 -20.81 6.09 -10.82
N PHE A 2 -19.92 6.81 -11.50
CA PHE A 2 -18.67 7.27 -10.90
C PHE A 2 -19.02 8.49 -10.07
N ILE A 3 -18.83 8.39 -8.76
CA ILE A 3 -18.95 9.56 -7.89
C ILE A 3 -17.58 10.25 -7.93
N GLU A 4 -17.48 11.28 -8.76
CA GLU A 4 -16.37 12.22 -8.73
C GLU A 4 -16.53 13.06 -7.45
N THR A 5 -16.10 12.50 -6.33
CA THR A 5 -16.09 13.21 -5.05
C THR A 5 -14.76 13.93 -4.91
N SER A 6 -14.81 15.25 -4.73
CA SER A 6 -13.64 15.98 -4.27
C SER A 6 -13.20 15.42 -2.91
N TYR A 7 -11.89 15.43 -2.63
CA TYR A 7 -11.34 14.97 -1.34
C TYR A 7 -12.07 15.58 -0.13
N LYS A 8 -12.48 16.85 -0.25
CA LYS A 8 -13.25 17.57 0.76
C LYS A 8 -14.67 17.02 0.99
N ALA A 9 -15.32 16.49 -0.06
CA ALA A 9 -16.64 15.87 0.03
C ALA A 9 -16.60 14.50 0.71
N ILE A 10 -15.59 13.67 0.40
CA ILE A 10 -15.34 12.37 1.07
C ILE A 10 -15.11 12.60 2.57
N LEU A 11 -14.31 13.62 2.91
CA LEU A 11 -14.03 13.98 4.31
C LEU A 11 -15.29 14.44 5.07
N ALA A 12 -16.25 15.09 4.40
CA ALA A 12 -17.47 15.57 5.04
C ALA A 12 -18.50 14.45 5.28
N GLU A 13 -18.52 13.42 4.44
CA GLU A 13 -19.51 12.34 4.47
C GLU A 13 -19.08 11.15 5.33
N ASP A 14 -17.86 10.64 5.14
CA ASP A 14 -17.39 9.39 5.76
C ASP A 14 -16.57 9.62 7.05
N ALA A 15 -16.09 10.84 7.23
CA ALA A 15 -14.96 11.14 8.09
C ALA A 15 -15.38 11.93 9.34
N LYS A 16 -16.19 11.31 10.20
CA LYS A 16 -16.50 11.89 11.52
C LYS A 16 -15.27 11.74 12.42
N LEU A 17 -14.63 12.86 12.74
CA LEU A 17 -13.51 12.90 13.70
C LEU A 17 -13.97 12.36 15.06
N PRO A 18 -13.28 11.36 15.65
CA PRO A 18 -13.55 10.93 17.01
C PRO A 18 -13.06 12.02 17.98
N LEU A 19 -13.97 12.91 18.35
CA LEU A 19 -13.78 13.94 19.37
C LEU A 19 -13.83 13.28 20.76
N GLU A 20 -12.70 13.26 21.46
CA GLU A 20 -12.59 12.84 22.85
C GLU A 20 -11.91 13.97 23.62
N THR A 21 -12.52 14.46 24.69
CA THR A 21 -11.96 15.55 25.52
C THR A 21 -11.09 14.96 26.62
N VAL A 22 -9.90 15.52 26.85
CA VAL A 22 -9.00 15.12 27.94
C VAL A 22 -8.90 16.26 28.95
N ASP A 23 -9.15 15.96 30.23
CA ASP A 23 -8.98 16.91 31.34
C ASP A 23 -7.48 17.15 31.60
N LYS A 24 -7.02 18.39 31.41
CA LYS A 24 -5.61 18.77 31.61
C LYS A 24 -5.36 19.17 33.07
N SER A 25 -4.49 18.44 33.79
CA SER A 25 -3.98 18.90 35.09
C SER A 25 -2.70 19.75 34.91
N SER A 26 -2.65 20.90 35.58
CA SER A 26 -1.71 22.00 35.32
C SER A 26 -0.35 21.85 36.02
N ALA A 27 0.45 20.85 35.64
CA ALA A 27 1.86 20.81 36.00
C ALA A 27 2.74 21.12 34.77
N GLN A 28 3.74 21.97 34.95
CA GLN A 28 4.63 22.52 33.92
C GLN A 28 5.71 21.49 33.54
N GLN A 29 5.28 20.44 32.83
CA GLN A 29 6.11 19.28 32.48
C GLN A 29 6.39 19.28 30.96
N THR A 30 7.62 19.48 30.53
CA THR A 30 7.97 19.45 29.09
C THR A 30 8.45 18.07 28.67
N VAL A 31 8.32 17.75 27.38
CA VAL A 31 8.89 16.56 26.74
C VAL A 31 10.07 16.95 25.87
N SER A 32 11.15 16.18 25.93
CA SER A 32 12.39 16.44 25.18
C SER A 32 12.61 15.43 24.07
N VAL A 33 13.05 15.90 22.90
CA VAL A 33 13.42 15.08 21.73
C VAL A 33 14.89 15.27 21.42
N LEU A 34 15.63 14.17 21.38
CA LEU A 34 17.03 14.14 20.95
C LEU A 34 17.09 13.75 19.48
N THR A 35 17.81 14.52 18.68
CA THR A 35 18.02 14.21 17.25
C THR A 35 19.49 13.93 16.99
N LYS A 36 19.81 13.28 15.86
CA LYS A 36 21.22 13.05 15.47
C LYS A 36 21.97 14.35 15.09
N ALA A 37 21.24 15.41 14.73
CA ALA A 37 21.80 16.63 14.14
C ALA A 37 21.83 17.84 15.09
N VAL A 38 21.01 17.83 16.14
CA VAL A 38 20.83 18.95 17.08
C VAL A 38 20.71 18.39 18.51
N ASP A 39 21.21 19.17 19.48
CA ASP A 39 20.95 18.96 20.91
C ASP A 39 19.45 19.03 21.24
N ALA A 40 19.10 18.62 22.47
CA ALA A 40 17.73 18.41 22.94
C ALA A 40 16.75 19.55 22.60
N LEU A 41 15.65 19.20 21.93
CA LEU A 41 14.52 20.07 21.66
C LEU A 41 13.41 19.83 22.70
N ASN A 42 12.84 20.88 23.27
CA ASN A 42 11.80 20.78 24.30
C ASN A 42 10.44 21.23 23.75
N PHE A 43 9.39 20.50 24.09
CA PHE A 43 8.02 20.77 23.67
C PHE A 43 7.07 20.64 24.85
N ASP A 44 5.92 21.30 24.75
CA ASP A 44 4.82 21.06 25.66
C ASP A 44 4.19 19.69 25.41
N GLU A 45 4.05 19.27 24.17
CA GLU A 45 3.37 18.04 23.77
C GLU A 45 4.14 17.40 22.59
N LEU A 46 4.22 16.07 22.54
CA LEU A 46 4.87 15.33 21.46
C LEU A 46 3.89 14.40 20.77
N VAL A 47 3.72 14.59 19.45
CA VAL A 47 2.92 13.70 18.60
C VAL A 47 3.85 12.83 17.77
N VAL A 48 3.76 11.52 17.96
CA VAL A 48 4.53 10.51 17.23
C VAL A 48 3.71 10.00 16.05
N THR A 49 4.16 10.33 14.83
CA THR A 49 3.51 9.91 13.59
C THR A 49 4.29 8.85 12.81
N THR A 50 5.25 8.19 13.48
CA THR A 50 6.12 7.20 12.84
C THR A 50 5.32 5.98 12.37
N PRO A 51 5.68 5.35 11.24
CA PRO A 51 5.05 4.12 10.80
C PRO A 51 5.06 3.04 11.89
N LEU A 52 4.00 2.22 11.96
CA LEU A 52 3.91 1.13 12.94
C LEU A 52 5.14 0.21 12.90
N GLY A 53 5.68 -0.01 11.69
CA GLY A 53 6.87 -0.83 11.53
C GLY A 53 8.08 -0.25 12.25
N TRP A 54 8.30 1.06 12.09
CA TRP A 54 9.35 1.79 12.79
C TRP A 54 9.12 1.76 14.30
N LEU A 55 7.90 2.06 14.76
CA LEU A 55 7.57 2.10 16.18
C LEU A 55 7.85 0.75 16.87
N LYS A 56 7.57 -0.37 16.18
CA LYS A 56 7.87 -1.71 16.69
C LYS A 56 9.36 -2.00 16.84
N CYS A 57 10.20 -1.45 15.97
CA CYS A 57 11.64 -1.66 15.97
C CYS A 57 12.41 -0.67 16.86
N ASN A 58 11.75 0.40 17.32
CA ASN A 58 12.40 1.54 17.96
C ASN A 58 11.81 1.89 19.34
N LYS A 59 11.17 0.95 20.02
CA LYS A 59 10.55 1.17 21.35
C LYS A 59 11.57 1.58 22.43
N GLN A 60 12.82 1.16 22.27
CA GLN A 60 13.93 1.52 23.13
C GLN A 60 14.30 3.01 23.09
N LEU A 61 13.76 3.78 22.13
CA LEU A 61 14.01 5.22 22.03
C LEU A 61 13.13 6.06 22.97
N PHE A 62 12.17 5.45 23.65
CA PHE A 62 11.33 6.13 24.64
C PHE A 62 11.94 5.99 26.02
N ASP A 63 12.24 7.13 26.65
CA ASP A 63 12.70 7.22 28.03
C ASP A 63 11.81 8.20 28.80
N PRO A 64 11.07 7.77 29.84
CA PRO A 64 10.97 6.39 30.32
C PRO A 64 10.30 5.44 29.30
N PRO A 65 10.56 4.11 29.37
CA PRO A 65 9.96 3.12 28.47
C PRO A 65 8.44 3.20 28.43
N LEU A 66 7.86 2.91 27.27
CA LEU A 66 6.40 2.93 27.10
C LEU A 66 5.72 1.98 28.12
N PRO A 67 4.54 2.33 28.64
CA PRO A 67 3.82 1.44 29.54
C PRO A 67 3.62 0.06 28.90
N SER A 68 3.85 -1.03 29.66
CA SER A 68 3.82 -2.40 29.11
C SER A 68 2.51 -2.75 28.38
N ARG A 69 1.39 -2.18 28.85
CA ARG A 69 0.09 -2.33 28.18
C ARG A 69 0.08 -1.69 26.80
N LEU A 70 0.67 -0.50 26.64
CA LEU A 70 0.79 0.18 25.35
C LEU A 70 1.73 -0.57 24.40
N GLU A 71 2.86 -1.07 24.91
CA GLU A 71 3.80 -1.87 24.12
C GLU A 71 3.18 -3.17 23.60
N ALA A 72 2.40 -3.86 24.43
CA ALA A 72 1.69 -5.09 24.06
C ALA A 72 0.68 -4.81 22.94
N ARG A 73 -0.03 -3.68 23.01
CA ARG A 73 -0.99 -3.24 21.99
C ARG A 73 -0.32 -2.92 20.67
N ILE A 74 0.74 -2.13 20.70
CA ILE A 74 1.57 -1.85 19.52
C ILE A 74 2.04 -3.17 18.91
N ALA A 75 2.54 -4.11 19.73
CA ALA A 75 2.99 -5.42 19.27
C ALA A 75 1.87 -6.25 18.60
N GLY A 76 0.64 -6.16 19.10
CA GLY A 76 -0.53 -6.89 18.60
C GLY A 76 -1.06 -6.45 17.22
N ILE A 77 -0.77 -5.21 16.78
CA ILE A 77 -1.24 -4.73 15.48
C ILE A 77 -0.44 -5.43 14.35
N SER A 78 -1.11 -6.13 13.44
CA SER A 78 -0.45 -6.85 12.34
C SER A 78 0.15 -5.88 11.32
N ARG A 79 1.08 -6.41 10.50
CA ARG A 79 1.70 -5.69 9.39
C ARG A 79 1.73 -6.59 8.16
N GLY A 80 1.32 -6.06 7.02
CA GLY A 80 1.34 -6.72 5.73
C GLY A 80 2.54 -6.29 4.88
N HIS A 81 2.75 -7.07 3.82
CA HIS A 81 3.65 -6.76 2.73
C HIS A 81 2.82 -6.54 1.47
N LEU A 82 2.96 -5.36 0.89
CA LEU A 82 2.38 -4.95 -0.39
C LEU A 82 3.48 -4.26 -1.19
N GLU A 83 3.73 -4.75 -2.39
CA GLU A 83 4.67 -4.12 -3.33
C GLU A 83 4.01 -3.98 -4.70
N ASN A 84 4.26 -2.86 -5.36
CA ASN A 84 3.75 -2.51 -6.67
C ASN A 84 4.84 -2.65 -7.72
N VAL A 85 4.50 -3.16 -8.90
CA VAL A 85 5.34 -3.22 -10.08
C VAL A 85 4.61 -2.55 -11.24
N TYR A 86 5.21 -1.52 -11.80
CA TYR A 86 4.74 -0.77 -12.95
C TYR A 86 5.50 -1.24 -14.17
N ILE A 87 4.78 -1.67 -15.22
CA ILE A 87 5.36 -2.10 -16.48
C ILE A 87 4.79 -1.22 -17.59
N THR A 88 5.63 -0.38 -18.17
CA THR A 88 5.24 0.55 -19.22
C THR A 88 5.63 0.00 -20.58
N PHE A 89 4.72 0.10 -21.53
CA PHE A 89 4.82 -0.33 -22.93
C PHE A 89 4.82 0.88 -23.87
N PRO A 90 5.16 0.70 -25.14
CA PRO A 90 4.99 1.73 -26.15
C PRO A 90 3.53 2.19 -26.30
N GLU A 91 2.58 1.24 -26.28
CA GLU A 91 1.15 1.47 -26.52
C GLU A 91 0.27 0.53 -25.69
N VAL A 92 -1.03 0.81 -25.64
CA VAL A 92 -2.06 0.06 -24.90
C VAL A 92 -2.54 -1.15 -25.72
N PHE A 93 -1.60 -2.03 -26.11
CA PHE A 93 -1.87 -3.12 -27.07
C PHE A 93 -3.00 -4.08 -26.65
N TRP A 94 -3.26 -4.19 -25.35
CA TRP A 94 -4.30 -5.05 -24.78
C TRP A 94 -5.73 -4.52 -24.98
N ALA A 95 -5.90 -3.25 -25.33
CA ALA A 95 -7.21 -2.62 -25.53
C ALA A 95 -7.43 -2.13 -26.98
N THR A 96 -6.44 -2.30 -27.86
CA THR A 96 -6.56 -1.91 -29.27
C THR A 96 -7.26 -3.00 -30.09
N LEU A 97 -7.92 -2.58 -31.17
CA LEU A 97 -8.31 -3.52 -32.22
C LEU A 97 -7.07 -4.19 -32.82
N PRO A 98 -7.16 -5.45 -33.27
CA PRO A 98 -6.11 -6.05 -34.09
C PRO A 98 -5.84 -5.17 -35.31
N SER A 99 -4.57 -4.85 -35.55
CA SER A 99 -4.14 -4.03 -36.68
C SER A 99 -4.66 -4.62 -38.00
N GLY A 100 -5.47 -3.87 -38.75
CA GLY A 100 -6.04 -4.27 -40.04
C GLY A 100 -7.52 -4.68 -40.03
N THR A 101 -8.19 -4.66 -38.88
CA THR A 101 -9.65 -4.83 -38.81
C THR A 101 -10.32 -3.50 -39.13
N ASP A 102 -11.05 -3.41 -40.24
CA ASP A 102 -11.93 -2.27 -40.50
C ASP A 102 -13.02 -2.26 -39.42
N GLU A 103 -13.29 -1.11 -38.80
CA GLU A 103 -14.37 -0.99 -37.83
C GLU A 103 -15.70 -1.46 -38.42
N SER A 104 -15.84 -1.37 -39.75
CA SER A 104 -16.99 -1.83 -40.51
C SER A 104 -17.19 -3.36 -40.53
N GLU A 105 -16.17 -4.16 -40.22
CA GLU A 105 -16.21 -5.63 -40.23
C GLU A 105 -16.38 -6.24 -38.83
N LEU A 106 -16.29 -5.42 -37.78
CA LEU A 106 -16.45 -5.89 -36.39
C LEU A 106 -17.88 -6.30 -36.11
N LYS A 107 -18.06 -7.38 -35.34
CA LYS A 107 -19.37 -7.75 -34.81
C LYS A 107 -19.91 -6.61 -33.93
N PRO A 108 -21.23 -6.37 -33.89
CA PRO A 108 -21.81 -5.31 -33.06
C PRO A 108 -21.39 -5.38 -31.57
N SER A 109 -21.20 -6.59 -31.04
CA SER A 109 -20.71 -6.84 -29.67
C SER A 109 -19.29 -6.33 -29.45
N ASP A 110 -18.43 -6.45 -30.45
CA ASP A 110 -17.01 -6.11 -30.35
C ASP A 110 -16.82 -4.59 -30.50
N ARG A 111 -17.67 -3.93 -31.31
CA ARG A 111 -17.74 -2.45 -31.39
C ARG A 111 -18.25 -1.81 -30.11
N LEU A 112 -19.27 -2.41 -29.49
CA LEU A 112 -19.73 -2.02 -28.15
C LEU A 112 -18.62 -2.21 -27.12
N ALA A 113 -17.91 -3.34 -27.16
CA ALA A 113 -16.81 -3.63 -26.26
C ALA A 113 -15.64 -2.62 -26.31
N LEU A 114 -15.37 -2.06 -27.49
CA LEU A 114 -14.34 -1.02 -27.72
C LEU A 114 -14.82 0.39 -27.38
N SER A 115 -16.07 0.71 -27.69
CA SER A 115 -16.66 2.02 -27.38
C SER A 115 -17.01 2.17 -25.89
N GLU A 116 -17.26 1.07 -25.19
CA GLU A 116 -17.58 1.04 -23.75
C GLU A 116 -16.38 0.69 -22.86
N ASP A 117 -15.18 0.48 -23.43
CA ASP A 117 -13.97 0.09 -22.70
C ASP A 117 -14.22 -1.08 -21.73
N THR A 118 -14.56 -2.22 -22.33
CA THR A 118 -14.88 -3.44 -21.56
C THR A 118 -13.64 -4.15 -21.00
N PHE A 119 -12.44 -3.60 -21.20
CA PHE A 119 -11.24 -4.17 -20.62
C PHE A 119 -11.30 -4.04 -19.09
N ALA A 120 -11.31 -5.18 -18.39
CA ALA A 120 -11.52 -5.19 -16.95
C ALA A 120 -10.44 -4.36 -16.22
N GLY A 121 -10.86 -3.22 -15.65
CA GLY A 121 -10.00 -2.35 -14.85
C GLY A 121 -9.42 -3.01 -13.59
N TYR A 122 -10.01 -4.16 -13.22
CA TYR A 122 -9.54 -5.06 -12.19
C TYR A 122 -9.38 -6.47 -12.76
N THR A 123 -8.21 -7.07 -12.60
CA THR A 123 -7.99 -8.48 -12.95
C THR A 123 -7.17 -9.16 -11.86
N SER A 124 -7.67 -10.29 -11.36
CA SER A 124 -6.94 -11.16 -10.44
C SER A 124 -6.29 -12.29 -11.22
N TRP A 125 -4.96 -12.42 -11.11
CA TRP A 125 -4.19 -13.40 -11.87
C TRP A 125 -3.84 -14.62 -11.03
N LEU A 126 -4.49 -15.74 -11.31
CA LEU A 126 -4.16 -17.01 -10.66
C LEU A 126 -2.72 -17.44 -10.96
N SER A 127 -2.10 -18.16 -10.03
CA SER A 127 -0.74 -18.70 -10.19
C SER A 127 -0.65 -19.57 -11.45
N PRO A 128 0.11 -19.17 -12.49
CA PRO A 128 0.07 -19.84 -13.77
C PRO A 128 0.74 -21.21 -13.69
N SER A 129 -0.01 -22.25 -14.06
CA SER A 129 0.48 -23.65 -14.12
C SER A 129 1.33 -23.94 -15.36
N TYR A 130 1.32 -23.03 -16.34
CA TYR A 130 2.01 -23.17 -17.63
C TYR A 130 3.44 -22.59 -17.63
N SER A 131 3.83 -21.77 -16.64
CA SER A 131 5.18 -21.21 -16.56
C SER A 131 6.06 -21.99 -15.57
N VAL A 132 7.26 -22.38 -16.01
CA VAL A 132 8.24 -23.09 -15.17
C VAL A 132 8.86 -22.13 -14.15
N THR A 133 9.04 -20.85 -14.53
CA THR A 133 9.60 -19.80 -13.67
C THR A 133 8.71 -19.53 -12.45
N THR A 134 7.39 -19.59 -12.60
CA THR A 134 6.42 -19.48 -11.48
C THR A 134 6.25 -20.80 -10.70
N LYS A 135 6.61 -21.95 -11.29
CA LYS A 135 6.71 -23.24 -10.57
C LYS A 135 7.96 -23.31 -9.68
N LEU A 136 9.04 -22.65 -10.08
CA LEU A 136 10.33 -22.63 -9.39
C LEU A 136 10.39 -21.67 -8.20
N THR A 137 9.44 -20.73 -8.11
CA THR A 137 9.31 -19.91 -6.92
C THR A 137 8.72 -20.75 -5.79
N ASN A 138 9.43 -20.85 -4.66
CA ASN A 138 8.97 -21.39 -3.38
C ASN A 138 7.81 -20.55 -2.77
N ILE A 139 6.89 -20.03 -3.59
CA ILE A 139 5.61 -19.49 -3.13
C ILE A 139 4.85 -20.70 -2.58
N PRO A 140 4.59 -20.78 -1.27
CA PRO A 140 3.98 -21.97 -0.69
C PRO A 140 2.62 -22.22 -1.36
N LYS A 141 2.46 -23.38 -2.01
CA LYS A 141 1.20 -23.84 -2.64
C LYS A 141 -0.03 -23.77 -1.71
N LYS A 142 0.18 -23.63 -0.39
CA LYS A 142 -0.87 -23.51 0.62
C LYS A 142 -1.56 -22.13 0.66
N SER A 143 -0.98 -21.09 0.05
CA SER A 143 -1.65 -19.78 -0.04
C SER A 143 -2.52 -19.78 -1.30
N GLY A 144 -3.77 -20.21 -1.19
CA GLY A 144 -4.78 -20.16 -2.28
C GLY A 144 -5.17 -18.75 -2.74
N THR A 145 -4.31 -17.76 -2.50
CA THR A 145 -4.49 -16.35 -2.82
C THR A 145 -3.64 -16.00 -4.03
N SER A 146 -4.31 -15.62 -5.11
CA SER A 146 -3.72 -14.95 -6.28
C SER A 146 -2.79 -13.83 -5.80
N PRO A 147 -1.47 -13.91 -6.04
CA PRO A 147 -0.53 -12.95 -5.48
C PRO A 147 -0.43 -11.67 -6.31
N LEU A 148 -1.34 -11.45 -7.26
CA LEU A 148 -1.17 -10.43 -8.27
C LEU A 148 -2.52 -9.83 -8.70
N TYR A 149 -2.71 -8.55 -8.38
CA TYR A 149 -3.82 -7.77 -8.91
C TYR A 149 -3.32 -6.77 -9.96
N ARG A 150 -4.17 -6.53 -10.97
CA ARG A 150 -4.00 -5.43 -11.92
C ARG A 150 -4.98 -4.30 -11.60
N GLN A 151 -4.50 -3.06 -11.45
CA GLN A 151 -5.34 -1.85 -11.56
C GLN A 151 -5.05 -1.17 -12.90
N LEU A 152 -6.10 -0.85 -13.66
CA LEU A 152 -6.07 0.28 -14.58
C LEU A 152 -6.63 1.49 -13.83
N ILE A 153 -5.90 2.60 -13.82
CA ILE A 153 -6.24 3.80 -13.02
C ILE A 153 -6.99 4.85 -13.87
N SER A 154 -7.42 4.50 -15.08
CA SER A 154 -7.80 5.53 -16.05
C SER A 154 -8.98 5.13 -16.93
N THR A 155 -9.86 6.10 -17.18
CA THR A 155 -10.81 6.09 -18.30
C THR A 155 -10.07 6.12 -19.64
N PRO A 156 -10.71 5.80 -20.78
CA PRO A 156 -10.07 5.78 -22.10
C PRO A 156 -9.25 7.02 -22.44
N ALA A 157 -9.72 8.20 -22.05
CA ALA A 157 -9.03 9.49 -22.26
C ALA A 157 -7.72 9.64 -21.46
N HIS A 158 -7.53 8.83 -20.43
CA HIS A 158 -6.37 8.86 -19.53
C HIS A 158 -5.55 7.57 -19.57
N HIS A 159 -5.85 6.64 -20.48
CA HIS A 159 -5.11 5.40 -20.64
C HIS A 159 -3.63 5.70 -20.79
N LYS A 160 -2.86 5.22 -19.81
CA LYS A 160 -1.40 5.13 -19.91
C LYS A 160 -1.06 3.71 -20.36
N PRO A 161 -0.04 3.54 -21.21
CA PRO A 161 0.43 2.22 -21.60
C PRO A 161 1.23 1.58 -20.46
N THR A 162 0.69 1.57 -19.24
CA THR A 162 1.35 1.07 -18.03
C THR A 162 0.42 0.10 -17.30
N LEU A 163 0.94 -1.10 -17.04
CA LEU A 163 0.31 -2.09 -16.18
C LEU A 163 0.81 -1.89 -14.75
N LEU A 164 -0.10 -1.75 -13.79
CA LEU A 164 0.21 -1.84 -12.37
C LEU A 164 -0.10 -3.24 -11.89
N PHE A 165 0.91 -3.89 -11.31
CA PHE A 165 0.87 -5.20 -10.71
C PHE A 165 1.15 -5.06 -9.22
N SER A 166 0.18 -5.33 -8.35
CA SER A 166 0.50 -5.35 -6.92
C SER A 166 0.51 -6.76 -6.35
N THR A 167 1.52 -6.96 -5.52
CA THR A 167 1.90 -8.25 -4.95
C THR A 167 1.85 -8.20 -3.45
N TYR A 168 1.48 -9.33 -2.84
CA TYR A 168 1.32 -9.43 -1.40
C TYR A 168 2.00 -10.67 -0.84
N GLY A 169 2.27 -10.64 0.46
CA GLY A 169 2.78 -11.79 1.21
C GLY A 169 4.07 -12.37 0.61
N SER A 170 4.14 -13.70 0.49
CA SER A 170 5.36 -14.38 0.03
C SER A 170 5.83 -13.97 -1.38
N CYS A 171 4.91 -13.59 -2.27
CA CYS A 171 5.28 -13.11 -3.61
C CYS A 171 5.99 -11.76 -3.53
N SER A 172 5.46 -10.82 -2.75
CA SER A 172 6.11 -9.52 -2.55
C SER A 172 7.48 -9.65 -1.89
N VAL A 173 7.63 -10.54 -0.91
CA VAL A 173 8.92 -10.84 -0.26
C VAL A 173 9.93 -11.40 -1.26
N TYR A 174 9.48 -12.33 -2.11
CA TYR A 174 10.32 -12.94 -3.14
C TYR A 174 10.78 -11.91 -4.18
N LEU A 175 9.87 -11.14 -4.76
CA LEU A 175 10.20 -10.16 -5.80
C LEU A 175 11.14 -9.09 -5.29
N THR A 176 10.88 -8.50 -4.13
CA THR A 176 11.80 -7.53 -3.53
C THR A 176 13.18 -8.16 -3.29
N SER A 177 13.25 -9.39 -2.79
CA SER A 177 14.55 -10.07 -2.56
C SER A 177 15.28 -10.44 -3.86
N LEU A 178 14.54 -10.75 -4.92
CA LEU A 178 15.07 -11.13 -6.23
C LEU A 178 15.84 -9.97 -6.87
N VAL A 179 15.31 -8.75 -6.75
CA VAL A 179 15.80 -7.56 -7.47
C VAL A 179 16.67 -6.63 -6.64
N HIS A 180 16.70 -6.82 -5.31
CA HIS A 180 17.47 -5.99 -4.40
C HIS A 180 18.96 -5.97 -4.75
N HIS A 181 19.56 -4.78 -4.78
CA HIS A 181 20.98 -4.55 -5.12
C HIS A 181 21.44 -5.18 -6.45
N LYS A 182 20.54 -5.39 -7.41
CA LYS A 182 20.89 -5.81 -8.77
C LYS A 182 21.25 -4.58 -9.62
N SER A 183 22.06 -4.79 -10.67
CA SER A 183 22.23 -3.77 -11.71
C SER A 183 20.92 -3.53 -12.44
N ASP A 184 20.74 -2.35 -13.04
CA ASP A 184 19.53 -2.00 -13.78
C ASP A 184 19.19 -3.05 -14.86
N GLU A 185 20.20 -3.59 -15.55
CA GLU A 185 19.99 -4.62 -16.58
C GLU A 185 19.43 -5.92 -15.98
N LYS A 186 19.99 -6.39 -14.85
CA LYS A 186 19.51 -7.62 -14.20
C LYS A 186 18.18 -7.41 -13.48
N TYR A 187 17.98 -6.26 -12.88
CA TYR A 187 16.69 -5.84 -12.33
C TYR A 187 15.60 -5.93 -13.42
N TYR A 188 15.86 -5.36 -14.60
CA TYR A 188 14.93 -5.34 -15.72
C TYR A 188 14.67 -6.73 -16.29
N GLU A 189 15.72 -7.53 -16.49
CA GLU A 189 15.63 -8.91 -16.98
C GLU A 189 14.81 -9.81 -16.03
N LEU A 190 15.07 -9.73 -14.72
CA LEU A 190 14.41 -10.56 -13.71
C LEU A 190 12.91 -10.24 -13.61
N LEU A 191 12.55 -8.96 -13.50
CA LEU A 191 11.15 -8.56 -13.45
C LEU A 191 10.45 -8.80 -14.79
N GLY A 192 11.10 -8.46 -15.91
CA GLY A 192 10.56 -8.70 -17.25
C GLY A 192 10.26 -10.18 -17.46
N SER A 193 11.21 -11.07 -17.11
CA SER A 193 11.01 -12.51 -17.22
C SER A 193 9.88 -13.02 -16.33
N PHE A 194 9.77 -12.51 -15.09
CA PHE A 194 8.71 -12.91 -14.17
C PHE A 194 7.32 -12.50 -14.70
N PHE A 195 7.18 -11.22 -15.06
CA PHE A 195 5.89 -10.63 -15.45
C PHE A 195 5.45 -10.96 -16.87
N LYS A 196 6.37 -11.39 -17.75
CA LYS A 196 6.04 -11.86 -19.11
C LYS A 196 4.97 -12.94 -19.11
N SER A 197 5.03 -13.86 -18.15
CA SER A 197 4.02 -14.92 -18.04
C SER A 197 2.60 -14.33 -17.92
N TYR A 198 2.45 -13.18 -17.26
CA TYR A 198 1.15 -12.54 -17.04
C TYR A 198 0.72 -11.68 -18.21
N TYR A 199 1.53 -10.71 -18.64
CA TYR A 199 1.12 -9.81 -19.72
C TYR A 199 1.08 -10.47 -21.11
N SER A 200 1.75 -11.63 -21.28
CA SER A 200 1.66 -12.40 -22.53
C SER A 200 0.30 -13.02 -22.82
N LEU A 201 -0.59 -13.07 -21.81
CA LEU A 201 -1.96 -13.55 -21.96
C LEU A 201 -2.96 -12.45 -22.28
N LEU A 202 -2.52 -11.20 -22.34
CA LEU A 202 -3.40 -10.10 -22.74
C LEU A 202 -3.75 -10.25 -24.22
N SER A 203 -4.94 -9.75 -24.58
CA SER A 203 -5.39 -9.61 -25.96
C SER A 203 -4.31 -8.94 -26.81
N ASN A 204 -4.17 -9.41 -28.05
CA ASN A 204 -3.23 -8.90 -29.05
C ASN A 204 -1.74 -8.98 -28.68
N TYR A 205 -1.36 -9.66 -27.59
CA TYR A 205 0.05 -9.87 -27.31
C TYR A 205 0.71 -10.68 -28.43
N SER A 206 1.80 -10.16 -28.97
CA SER A 206 2.65 -10.85 -29.93
C SER A 206 4.12 -10.75 -29.54
N THR A 207 4.85 -11.84 -29.68
CA THR A 207 6.30 -11.87 -29.42
C THR A 207 7.11 -11.15 -30.50
N SER A 208 6.55 -10.99 -31.71
CA SER A 208 7.19 -10.30 -32.82
C SER A 208 6.92 -8.79 -32.83
N ASP A 209 5.94 -8.32 -32.05
CA ASP A 209 5.53 -6.93 -32.07
C ASP A 209 6.27 -6.10 -31.00
N PRO A 210 7.05 -5.07 -31.39
CA PRO A 210 7.75 -4.22 -30.43
C PRO A 210 6.80 -3.47 -29.47
N ILE A 211 5.52 -3.25 -29.82
CA ILE A 211 4.55 -2.61 -28.90
C ILE A 211 4.24 -3.49 -27.67
N CYS A 212 4.47 -4.81 -27.78
CA CYS A 212 4.30 -5.77 -26.69
C CYS A 212 5.56 -5.94 -25.83
N THR A 213 6.64 -5.21 -26.14
CA THR A 213 7.88 -5.24 -25.38
C THR A 213 7.88 -4.11 -24.34
N PRO A 214 8.12 -4.39 -23.05
CA PRO A 214 8.22 -3.33 -22.06
C PRO A 214 9.29 -2.29 -22.47
N LYS A 215 9.00 -1.01 -22.21
CA LYS A 215 9.94 0.12 -22.32
C LYS A 215 10.59 0.44 -20.98
N ALA A 216 9.85 0.23 -19.87
CA ALA A 216 10.32 0.52 -18.53
C ALA A 216 9.61 -0.38 -17.51
N ILE A 217 10.34 -0.75 -16.45
CA ILE A 217 9.80 -1.49 -15.32
C ILE A 217 10.25 -0.78 -14.03
N LEU A 218 9.32 -0.51 -13.11
CA LEU A 218 9.59 0.07 -11.81
C LEU A 218 8.89 -0.75 -10.72
N SER A 219 9.57 -1.11 -9.65
CA SER A 219 9.00 -1.82 -8.52
C SER A 219 9.27 -1.09 -7.21
N THR A 220 8.33 -1.16 -6.28
CA THR A 220 8.56 -0.69 -4.91
C THR A 220 9.38 -1.71 -4.12
N GLU A 221 10.18 -1.20 -3.19
CA GLU A 221 10.94 -2.00 -2.21
C GLU A 221 10.63 -1.50 -0.79
N GLY A 222 9.35 -1.33 -0.45
CA GLY A 222 8.93 -0.83 0.88
C GLY A 222 9.43 -1.73 2.02
N GLN A 223 9.61 -3.02 1.74
CA GLN A 223 10.26 -3.98 2.63
C GLN A 223 11.74 -3.74 2.92
N ARG A 224 12.39 -2.80 2.24
CA ARG A 224 13.79 -2.40 2.46
C ARG A 224 13.91 -0.99 3.03
N ASP A 225 12.80 -0.28 3.16
CA ASP A 225 12.78 1.04 3.79
C ASP A 225 12.77 0.91 5.32
N GLU A 226 13.91 1.19 5.94
CA GLU A 226 14.08 1.17 7.39
C GLU A 226 13.18 2.20 8.11
N LEU A 227 12.84 3.32 7.46
CA LEU A 227 11.97 4.35 8.04
C LEU A 227 10.51 3.91 8.09
N SER A 228 10.09 3.03 7.17
CA SER A 228 8.79 2.33 7.27
C SER A 228 8.80 1.19 8.29
N GLY A 229 9.99 0.78 8.75
CA GLY A 229 10.21 -0.46 9.47
C GLY A 229 9.99 -1.70 8.59
N CYS A 230 10.34 -1.59 7.31
CA CYS A 230 10.33 -2.65 6.31
C CYS A 230 8.94 -3.25 6.06
N ARG A 231 7.88 -2.43 6.05
CA ARG A 231 6.47 -2.89 5.98
C ARG A 231 5.58 -1.90 5.22
N SER A 232 4.50 -2.40 4.63
CA SER A 232 3.70 -1.61 3.68
C SER A 232 2.38 -1.07 4.26
N TYR A 233 1.68 -1.83 5.09
CA TYR A 233 0.40 -1.40 5.71
C TYR A 233 0.11 -2.22 6.98
N CYS A 234 -0.75 -1.69 7.85
CA CYS A 234 -1.20 -2.39 9.06
C CYS A 234 -2.45 -3.25 8.82
N SER A 235 -2.66 -4.27 9.65
CA SER A 235 -3.92 -5.02 9.68
C SER A 235 -4.20 -5.56 11.09
N ILE A 236 -5.38 -6.13 11.32
CA ILE A 236 -5.71 -6.78 12.59
C ILE A 236 -5.48 -8.29 12.44
N GLN A 237 -4.77 -8.91 13.40
CA GLN A 237 -4.52 -10.35 13.35
C GLN A 237 -5.81 -11.14 13.58
N THR A 238 -5.94 -12.28 12.88
CA THR A 238 -7.00 -13.23 13.15
C THR A 238 -6.88 -13.74 14.59
N GLY A 239 -7.98 -13.71 15.34
CA GLY A 239 -8.00 -14.15 16.74
C GLY A 239 -7.76 -13.04 17.78
N THR A 240 -7.47 -11.81 17.36
CA THR A 240 -7.43 -10.67 18.29
C THR A 240 -8.84 -10.37 18.82
N LYS A 241 -9.00 -10.38 20.15
CA LYS A 241 -10.33 -10.24 20.81
C LYS A 241 -10.75 -8.79 21.05
N GLU A 242 -9.81 -7.87 21.24
CA GLU A 242 -10.07 -6.47 21.65
C GLU A 242 -9.26 -5.46 20.82
N ALA A 243 -9.10 -5.73 19.52
CA ALA A 243 -8.27 -4.92 18.61
C ALA A 243 -8.69 -3.44 18.57
N ASP A 244 -10.00 -3.19 18.68
CA ASP A 244 -10.59 -1.85 18.75
C ASP A 244 -10.14 -1.09 20.00
N LYS A 245 -10.24 -1.71 21.18
CA LYS A 245 -9.78 -1.12 22.45
C LYS A 245 -8.27 -0.94 22.49
N ASP A 246 -7.54 -1.82 21.81
CA ASP A 246 -6.09 -1.72 21.70
C ASP A 246 -5.67 -0.54 20.83
N ILE A 247 -6.32 -0.35 19.68
CA ILE A 247 -6.13 0.82 18.80
C ILE A 247 -6.50 2.11 19.53
N GLU A 248 -7.66 2.16 20.18
CA GLU A 248 -8.14 3.33 20.91
C GLU A 248 -7.16 3.75 22.01
N ALA A 249 -6.61 2.78 22.73
CA ALA A 249 -5.67 3.13 23.78
C ALA A 249 -4.29 3.52 23.27
N VAL A 250 -3.84 3.01 22.12
CA VAL A 250 -2.62 3.54 21.49
C VAL A 250 -2.84 4.99 21.03
N ARG A 251 -4.02 5.29 20.49
CA ARG A 251 -4.43 6.65 20.11
C ARG A 251 -4.42 7.62 21.29
N ASN A 252 -4.80 7.17 22.49
CA ASN A 252 -4.78 8.00 23.71
C ASN A 252 -3.37 8.28 24.23
N GLY A 253 -2.35 7.57 23.73
CA GLY A 253 -0.97 7.78 24.09
C GLY A 253 -0.68 7.60 25.58
N VAL A 254 0.25 8.41 26.08
CA VAL A 254 0.68 8.44 27.48
C VAL A 254 0.51 9.88 27.97
N GLN A 255 -0.71 10.23 28.32
CA GLN A 255 -1.15 11.60 28.59
C GLN A 255 -0.36 12.25 29.72
N GLU A 256 -0.06 11.49 30.78
CA GLU A 256 0.77 11.94 31.90
C GLU A 256 2.22 12.24 31.51
N ARG A 257 2.64 11.80 30.31
CA ARG A 257 3.95 12.07 29.71
C ARG A 257 3.85 12.99 28.48
N ARG A 258 2.66 13.56 28.21
CA ARG A 258 2.44 14.49 27.10
C ARG A 258 2.85 13.92 25.74
N LEU A 259 2.63 12.61 25.60
CA LEU A 259 3.03 11.81 24.44
C LEU A 259 1.79 11.24 23.76
N TRP A 260 1.62 11.56 22.48
CA TRP A 260 0.49 11.17 21.66
C TRP A 260 0.96 10.39 20.45
N PHE A 261 0.11 9.53 19.91
CA PHE A 261 0.40 8.80 18.68
C PHE A 261 -0.65 9.14 17.63
N ALA A 262 -0.21 9.30 16.38
CA ALA A 262 -1.12 9.40 15.25
C ALA A 262 -0.63 8.60 14.02
N GLY A 263 -1.55 8.10 13.20
CA GLY A 263 -1.24 7.43 11.93
C GLY A 263 -2.31 6.43 11.50
N GLU A 264 -2.13 5.87 10.29
CA GLU A 264 -3.05 4.89 9.69
C GLU A 264 -3.26 3.63 10.54
N HIS A 265 -2.29 3.30 11.39
CA HIS A 265 -2.29 2.12 12.24
C HIS A 265 -3.12 2.25 13.52
N ILE A 266 -3.61 3.45 13.81
CA ILE A 266 -4.43 3.76 14.98
C ILE A 266 -5.63 4.67 14.65
N SER A 267 -5.96 4.74 13.36
CA SER A 267 -7.12 5.47 12.86
C SER A 267 -8.44 4.80 13.24
N PRO A 268 -9.58 5.48 13.04
CA PRO A 268 -10.89 4.90 13.30
C PRO A 268 -11.09 3.60 12.50
N LYS A 269 -11.84 2.66 13.07
CA LYS A 269 -11.99 1.29 12.53
C LYS A 269 -12.37 1.23 11.04
N LYS A 270 -13.19 2.16 10.56
CA LYS A 270 -13.63 2.22 9.16
C LYS A 270 -12.52 2.60 8.18
N GLU A 271 -11.50 3.32 8.68
CA GLU A 271 -10.40 3.90 7.91
C GLU A 271 -9.04 3.36 8.36
N LEU A 272 -9.02 2.21 9.03
CA LEU A 272 -7.78 1.56 9.45
C LEU A 272 -7.00 1.12 8.22
N GLY A 273 -5.72 1.48 8.14
CA GLY A 273 -4.91 1.13 6.97
C GLY A 273 -4.89 2.18 5.86
N THR A 274 -5.66 3.27 5.96
CA THR A 274 -5.88 4.21 4.85
C THR A 274 -5.21 5.57 5.07
N ALA A 275 -4.89 6.26 3.97
CA ALA A 275 -4.38 7.63 4.01
C ALA A 275 -5.41 8.60 4.63
N ILE A 276 -6.70 8.37 4.36
CA ILE A 276 -7.80 9.12 4.98
C ILE A 276 -7.79 8.88 6.49
N GLY A 277 -7.65 7.64 6.93
CA GLY A 277 -7.57 7.31 8.35
C GLY A 277 -6.40 7.97 9.06
N ALA A 278 -5.22 8.02 8.42
CA ALA A 278 -4.07 8.74 8.96
C ALA A 278 -4.39 10.24 9.15
N TYR A 279 -4.96 10.88 8.13
CA TYR A 279 -5.37 12.28 8.18
C TYR A 279 -6.37 12.55 9.30
N LEU A 280 -7.46 11.79 9.36
CA LEU A 280 -8.50 11.95 10.38
C LEU A 280 -7.97 11.75 11.79
N ASN A 281 -7.07 10.79 11.95
CA ASN A 281 -6.48 10.52 13.24
C ASN A 281 -5.55 11.65 13.70
N GLN A 282 -4.78 12.24 12.79
CA GLN A 282 -3.95 13.41 13.08
C GLN A 282 -4.78 14.62 13.47
N GLU A 283 -5.83 14.93 12.70
CA GLU A 283 -6.79 16.01 13.02
C GLU A 283 -7.43 15.81 14.40
N ALA A 284 -7.84 14.57 14.71
CA ALA A 284 -8.43 14.24 16.01
C ALA A 284 -7.44 14.40 17.17
N VAL A 285 -6.16 14.07 16.98
CA VAL A 285 -5.12 14.29 18.01
C VAL A 285 -4.83 15.78 18.17
N ALA A 286 -4.76 16.53 17.07
CA ALA A 286 -4.54 17.99 17.11
C ALA A 286 -5.66 18.73 17.84
N GLN A 287 -6.91 18.25 17.77
CA GLN A 287 -8.04 18.83 18.51
C GLN A 287 -8.04 18.49 20.01
N ARG A 288 -7.33 17.43 20.43
CA ARG A 288 -7.20 17.03 21.84
C ARG A 288 -6.15 17.85 22.57
N ILE A 289 -5.09 18.22 21.86
CA ILE A 289 -3.97 19.02 22.33
C ILE A 289 -4.36 20.50 22.33
#